data_AF-A0A7C2HIA9-F1
#
_entry.id   AF-A0A7C2HIA9-F1
#
_cell.length_a   1.000
_cell.length_b   1.000
_cell.length_c   1.000
_cell.angle_alpha   90.00
_cell.angle_beta   90.00
_cell.angle_gamma   90.00
#
_symmetry.space_group_name_H-M   'P 1'
#
loop_
_entity.id
_entity.type
_entity.pdbx_description
1 polymer ?
#
loop_
_entity_poly.entity_id
_entity_poly.type
_entity_poly.pdbx_seq_one_letter_code
_entity_poly.pdbx_strand_id
1 'polypeptide(L)'
;MRRYVGTIAAVAASLALVAAVPVVASAQSPEEKGTRIKAALEREGLAVVEIIFLPADKDGPPHWFAITRAAYLRPNWPDVAQHALRAWLAVNSVVGGDDPQTIIFSGQLWTKYVVQLGQQNEKVSEFARALRAAKSDADRDRAALIVLKRFRVRIFDVEAQRFLDVKDFVNKNFID
;
A
#
# COMPACT_ATOMS: atom_id res chain seq x y z
N MET A 1 31.15 -69.41 19.26
CA MET A 1 32.50 -68.93 18.89
C MET A 1 32.42 -68.26 17.52
N ARG A 2 33.07 -67.09 17.41
CA ARG A 2 33.15 -66.13 16.26
C ARG A 2 31.87 -65.32 15.99
N ARG A 3 31.88 -63.99 15.83
CA ARG A 3 32.89 -62.92 15.99
C ARG A 3 32.14 -61.58 16.08
N TYR A 4 32.61 -60.71 16.98
CA TYR A 4 32.63 -59.24 16.98
C TYR A 4 31.37 -58.39 16.72
N VAL A 5 31.01 -57.71 17.83
CA VAL A 5 30.39 -56.38 17.99
C VAL A 5 30.91 -55.35 16.97
N GLY A 6 30.00 -54.54 16.42
CA GLY A 6 30.33 -53.39 15.58
C GLY A 6 29.20 -52.36 15.61
N THR A 7 29.29 -51.46 16.57
CA THR A 7 28.45 -50.28 16.83
C THR A 7 28.37 -49.38 15.60
N ILE A 8 27.16 -49.05 15.13
CA ILE A 8 26.95 -47.97 14.16
C ILE A 8 27.02 -46.66 14.94
N ALA A 9 28.20 -46.06 14.96
CA ALA A 9 28.41 -44.67 15.37
C ALA A 9 29.42 -44.03 14.41
N ALA A 10 28.91 -43.22 13.48
CA ALA A 10 29.67 -42.16 12.83
C ALA A 10 28.69 -41.13 12.27
N VAL A 11 28.29 -40.20 13.14
CA VAL A 11 27.78 -38.88 12.76
C VAL A 11 28.96 -38.13 12.12
N ALA A 12 28.91 -37.86 10.82
CA ALA A 12 29.77 -36.88 10.18
C ALA A 12 29.20 -36.39 8.84
N ALA A 13 28.98 -35.07 8.79
CA ALA A 13 29.04 -34.20 7.62
C ALA A 13 28.10 -34.48 6.43
N SER A 14 26.91 -33.87 6.48
CA SER A 14 26.21 -33.42 5.26
C SER A 14 26.31 -31.89 5.18
N LEU A 15 27.41 -31.42 4.60
CA LEU A 15 27.59 -30.05 4.14
C LEU A 15 27.92 -30.15 2.65
N ALA A 16 26.88 -30.06 1.83
CA ALA A 16 27.03 -29.80 0.40
C ALA A 16 25.81 -28.98 -0.04
N LEU A 17 26.04 -27.66 -0.04
CA LEU A 17 25.37 -26.62 -0.80
C LEU A 17 23.99 -27.01 -1.36
N VAL A 18 22.94 -26.66 -0.61
CA VAL A 18 21.76 -26.12 -1.27
C VAL A 18 22.24 -24.81 -1.85
N ALA A 19 22.56 -24.82 -3.15
CA ALA A 19 22.69 -23.60 -3.93
C ALA A 19 21.42 -22.81 -3.64
N ALA A 20 21.57 -21.73 -2.87
CA ALA A 20 20.58 -20.69 -2.82
C ALA A 20 20.39 -20.28 -4.28
N VAL A 21 19.34 -20.79 -4.91
CA VAL A 21 18.81 -20.18 -6.12
C VAL A 21 18.49 -18.76 -5.65
N PRO A 22 19.21 -17.72 -6.10
CA PRO A 22 18.70 -16.40 -5.87
C PRO A 22 17.36 -16.41 -6.59
N VAL A 23 16.26 -16.43 -5.83
CA VAL A 23 15.01 -15.89 -6.31
C VAL A 23 15.36 -14.43 -6.54
N VAL A 24 15.89 -14.15 -7.74
CA VAL A 24 15.91 -12.81 -8.28
C VAL A 24 14.43 -12.54 -8.53
N ALA A 25 13.71 -12.21 -7.46
CA ALA A 25 12.63 -11.25 -7.56
C ALA A 25 13.30 -10.11 -8.30
N SER A 26 12.96 -9.94 -9.58
CA SER A 26 13.39 -8.79 -10.36
C SER A 26 13.14 -7.58 -9.46
N ALA A 27 14.22 -7.02 -8.91
CA ALA A 27 14.15 -5.84 -8.08
C ALA A 27 13.88 -4.70 -9.06
N GLN A 28 12.64 -4.61 -9.52
CA GLN A 28 12.20 -3.58 -10.44
C GLN A 28 12.58 -2.23 -9.83
N SER A 29 13.17 -1.36 -10.64
CA SER A 29 13.58 -0.06 -10.14
C SER A 29 12.33 0.73 -9.69
N PRO A 30 12.46 1.66 -8.73
CA PRO A 30 11.36 2.55 -8.35
C PRO A 30 10.72 3.26 -9.55
N GLU A 31 11.49 3.58 -10.58
CA GLU A 31 11.00 4.23 -11.81
C GLU A 31 10.09 3.28 -12.62
N GLU A 32 10.49 2.02 -12.79
CA GLU A 32 9.69 1.00 -13.48
C GLU A 32 8.38 0.73 -12.71
N LYS A 33 8.48 0.59 -11.38
CA LYS A 33 7.30 0.42 -10.52
C LYS A 33 6.39 1.65 -10.58
N GLY A 34 6.95 2.86 -10.53
CA GLY A 34 6.20 4.11 -10.67
C GLY A 34 5.41 4.17 -11.98
N THR A 35 6.02 3.76 -13.08
CA THR A 35 5.35 3.67 -14.40
C THR A 35 4.18 2.68 -14.38
N ARG A 36 4.35 1.52 -13.74
CA ARG A 36 3.28 0.53 -13.59
C ARG A 36 2.16 1.01 -12.67
N ILE A 37 2.49 1.71 -11.59
CA ILE A 37 1.50 2.34 -10.69
C ILE A 37 0.69 3.37 -11.47
N LYS A 38 1.35 4.23 -12.27
CA LYS A 38 0.68 5.20 -13.13
C LYS A 38 -0.33 4.52 -14.05
N ALA A 39 0.12 3.51 -14.79
CA ALA A 39 -0.73 2.77 -15.71
C ALA A 39 -1.89 2.06 -15.00
N ALA A 40 -1.69 1.56 -13.78
CA ALA A 40 -2.75 0.95 -12.98
C ALA A 40 -3.80 2.00 -12.56
N LEU A 41 -3.37 3.17 -12.10
CA LEU A 41 -4.25 4.28 -11.72
C LEU A 41 -5.05 4.82 -12.91
N GLU A 42 -4.40 4.98 -14.07
CA GLU A 42 -5.06 5.45 -15.30
C GLU A 42 -6.09 4.42 -15.82
N ARG A 43 -5.82 3.12 -15.67
CA ARG A 43 -6.80 2.07 -15.99
C ARG A 43 -8.04 2.13 -15.09
N GLU A 44 -7.85 2.53 -13.84
CA GLU A 44 -8.95 2.85 -12.93
C GLU A 44 -9.60 4.21 -13.26
N GLY A 45 -9.26 4.89 -14.36
CA GLY A 45 -9.84 6.18 -14.73
C GLY A 45 -9.42 7.34 -13.82
N LEU A 46 -8.32 7.19 -13.06
CA LEU A 46 -7.79 8.23 -12.18
C LEU A 46 -6.70 9.02 -12.91
N ALA A 47 -6.88 10.34 -13.02
CA ALA A 47 -5.87 11.22 -13.62
C ALA A 47 -4.70 11.43 -12.67
N VAL A 48 -3.55 10.83 -12.97
CA VAL A 48 -2.34 10.89 -12.14
C VAL A 48 -1.69 12.27 -12.27
N VAL A 49 -1.39 12.87 -11.12
CA VAL A 49 -0.60 14.11 -11.01
C VAL A 49 0.87 13.74 -10.80
N GLU A 50 1.13 12.88 -9.81
CA GLU A 50 2.49 12.55 -9.41
C GLU A 50 2.56 11.19 -8.71
N ILE A 51 3.70 10.51 -8.86
CA ILE A 51 4.03 9.30 -8.11
C ILE A 51 5.43 9.49 -7.54
N ILE A 52 5.57 9.31 -6.23
CA ILE A 52 6.83 9.50 -5.51
C ILE A 52 7.12 8.24 -4.71
N PHE A 53 8.34 7.74 -4.82
CA PHE A 53 8.89 6.74 -3.91
C PHE A 53 9.87 7.41 -2.96
N LEU A 54 9.64 7.26 -1.65
CA LEU A 54 10.64 7.59 -0.64
C LEU A 54 11.18 6.26 -0.09
N PRO A 55 12.49 5.98 -0.24
CA PRO A 55 13.08 4.77 0.32
C PRO A 55 13.02 4.80 1.85
N ALA A 56 13.22 3.64 2.47
CA ALA A 56 13.36 3.55 3.92
C ALA A 56 14.57 4.37 4.39
N ASP A 57 14.43 5.06 5.50
CA ASP A 57 15.51 5.81 6.14
C ASP A 57 15.51 5.58 7.66
N LYS A 58 16.26 6.40 8.40
CA LYS A 58 16.32 6.29 9.87
C LYS A 58 15.02 6.70 10.56
N ASP A 59 14.17 7.45 9.87
CA ASP A 59 12.98 8.10 10.39
C ASP A 59 11.70 7.33 10.03
N GLY A 60 11.76 6.36 9.11
CA GLY A 60 10.62 5.50 8.83
C GLY A 60 10.79 4.42 7.75
N PRO A 61 9.73 3.60 7.60
CA PRO A 61 9.65 2.61 6.52
C PRO A 61 9.58 3.30 5.14
N PRO A 62 9.73 2.56 4.03
CA PRO A 62 9.59 3.14 2.71
C PRO A 62 8.14 3.60 2.45
N HIS A 63 7.98 4.59 1.57
CA HIS A 63 6.70 5.17 1.24
C HIS A 63 6.46 5.23 -0.27
N TRP A 64 5.25 4.92 -0.68
CA TRP A 64 4.73 5.24 -2.01
C TRP A 64 3.65 6.29 -1.90
N PHE A 65 3.83 7.42 -2.59
CA PHE A 65 2.78 8.43 -2.77
C PHE A 65 2.24 8.33 -4.19
N ALA A 66 0.93 8.20 -4.32
CA ALA A 66 0.23 8.31 -5.58
C ALA A 66 -0.77 9.47 -5.48
N ILE A 67 -0.46 10.58 -6.14
CA ILE A 67 -1.31 11.77 -6.16
C ILE A 67 -2.08 11.80 -7.47
N THR A 68 -3.40 11.90 -7.35
CA THR A 68 -4.33 11.95 -8.48
C THR A 68 -5.16 13.23 -8.39
N ARG A 69 -5.71 13.71 -9.51
CA ARG A 69 -6.74 14.76 -9.46
C ARG A 69 -7.99 14.18 -8.82
N ALA A 70 -8.62 14.92 -7.92
CA ALA A 70 -9.89 14.53 -7.33
C ALA A 70 -10.96 14.32 -8.43
N ALA A 71 -11.76 13.27 -8.30
CA ALA A 71 -12.87 12.98 -9.20
C ALA A 71 -14.18 13.66 -8.79
N TYR A 72 -14.15 14.48 -7.73
CA TYR A 72 -15.30 15.20 -7.17
C TYR A 72 -15.09 16.71 -7.23
N LEU A 73 -16.21 17.45 -7.32
CA LEU A 73 -16.20 18.92 -7.34
C LEU A 73 -16.07 19.53 -5.94
N ARG A 74 -16.69 18.90 -4.93
CA ARG A 74 -16.57 19.25 -3.51
C ARG A 74 -16.37 17.97 -2.71
N PRO A 75 -15.49 17.95 -1.70
CA PRO A 75 -15.22 16.74 -0.95
C PRO A 75 -16.40 16.38 -0.03
N ASN A 76 -16.69 15.10 0.06
CA ASN A 76 -17.45 14.48 1.14
C ASN A 76 -16.75 13.14 1.47
N TRP A 77 -17.03 12.57 2.64
CA TRP A 77 -16.34 11.34 3.05
C TRP A 77 -16.57 10.15 2.13
N PRO A 78 -17.80 9.84 1.68
CA PRO A 78 -18.03 8.76 0.72
C PRO A 78 -17.16 8.84 -0.54
N ASP A 79 -17.12 10.01 -1.20
CA ASP A 79 -16.39 10.19 -2.45
C ASP A 79 -14.88 10.14 -2.23
N VAL A 80 -14.38 10.82 -1.19
CA VAL A 80 -12.96 10.82 -0.80
C VAL A 80 -12.49 9.40 -0.49
N ALA A 81 -13.31 8.64 0.25
CA ALA A 81 -13.04 7.26 0.61
C ALA A 81 -13.00 6.33 -0.61
N GLN A 82 -14.00 6.43 -1.49
CA GLN A 82 -14.08 5.60 -2.68
C GLN A 82 -12.92 5.87 -3.65
N HIS A 83 -12.59 7.14 -3.85
CA HIS A 83 -11.43 7.54 -4.66
C HIS A 83 -10.13 7.00 -4.05
N ALA A 84 -9.94 7.19 -2.74
CA ALA A 84 -8.76 6.70 -2.02
C ALA A 84 -8.60 5.19 -2.14
N LEU A 85 -9.70 4.44 -2.03
CA LEU A 85 -9.73 2.99 -2.12
C LEU A 85 -9.32 2.51 -3.52
N ARG A 86 -9.87 3.11 -4.58
CA ARG A 86 -9.50 2.79 -5.98
C ARG A 86 -8.02 3.07 -6.24
N ALA A 87 -7.55 4.24 -5.84
CA ALA A 87 -6.15 4.61 -5.98
C ALA A 87 -5.24 3.65 -5.23
N TRP A 88 -5.59 3.32 -3.99
CA TRP A 88 -4.85 2.39 -3.16
C TRP A 88 -4.80 0.99 -3.78
N LEU A 89 -5.93 0.45 -4.24
CA LEU A 89 -6.01 -0.88 -4.87
C LEU A 89 -5.11 -0.96 -6.11
N ALA A 90 -5.11 0.08 -6.94
CA ALA A 90 -4.23 0.19 -8.10
C ALA A 90 -2.75 0.17 -7.70
N VAL A 91 -2.34 0.98 -6.71
CA VAL A 91 -0.96 1.00 -6.22
C VAL A 91 -0.56 -0.37 -5.65
N ASN A 92 -1.41 -0.94 -4.79
CA ASN A 92 -1.16 -2.24 -4.16
C ASN A 92 -1.08 -3.39 -5.16
N SER A 93 -1.78 -3.32 -6.30
CA SER A 93 -1.63 -4.32 -7.37
C SER A 93 -0.20 -4.40 -7.94
N VAL A 94 0.59 -3.34 -7.76
CA VAL A 94 1.99 -3.25 -8.19
C VAL A 94 2.96 -3.50 -7.05
N VAL A 95 2.72 -2.90 -5.88
CA VAL A 95 3.66 -2.91 -4.73
C VAL A 95 3.25 -3.80 -3.57
N GLY A 96 2.15 -4.56 -3.69
CA GLY A 96 1.64 -5.40 -2.60
C GLY A 96 2.61 -6.50 -2.14
N GLY A 97 3.60 -6.86 -2.97
CA GLY A 97 4.69 -7.77 -2.62
C GLY A 97 5.92 -7.10 -1.99
N ASP A 98 5.92 -5.77 -1.83
CA ASP A 98 6.99 -5.02 -1.16
C ASP A 98 6.97 -5.26 0.36
N ASP A 99 7.91 -4.65 1.09
CA ASP A 99 8.00 -4.75 2.55
C ASP A 99 6.63 -4.51 3.21
N PRO A 100 6.15 -5.40 4.10
CA PRO A 100 4.88 -5.25 4.81
C PRO A 100 4.73 -3.91 5.56
N GLN A 101 5.85 -3.30 5.99
CA GLN A 101 5.89 -2.00 6.67
C GLN A 101 5.81 -0.81 5.70
N THR A 102 5.95 -1.01 4.39
CA THR A 102 5.81 0.04 3.37
C THR A 102 4.48 0.75 3.55
N ILE A 103 4.49 2.08 3.57
CA ILE A 103 3.27 2.87 3.66
C ILE A 103 2.86 3.35 2.28
N ILE A 104 1.60 3.11 1.93
CA ILE A 104 0.99 3.59 0.70
C ILE A 104 0.11 4.79 1.05
N PHE A 105 0.38 5.92 0.41
CA PHE A 105 -0.44 7.12 0.46
C PHE A 105 -1.21 7.30 -0.85
N SER A 106 -2.55 7.28 -0.77
CA SER A 106 -3.42 7.76 -1.84
C SER A 106 -3.75 9.24 -1.64
N GLY A 107 -3.20 10.08 -2.51
CA GLY A 107 -3.38 11.52 -2.53
C GLY A 107 -4.40 11.97 -3.57
N GLN A 108 -5.24 12.93 -3.20
CA GLN A 108 -6.29 13.50 -4.03
C GLN A 108 -6.10 15.02 -4.05
N LEU A 109 -5.62 15.55 -5.18
CA LEU A 109 -5.48 16.98 -5.39
C LEU A 109 -6.85 17.55 -5.74
N TRP A 110 -7.42 18.30 -4.81
CA TRP A 110 -8.65 19.06 -4.97
C TRP A 110 -8.37 20.54 -4.77
N THR A 111 -8.56 21.34 -5.81
CA THR A 111 -8.15 22.76 -5.86
C THR A 111 -6.66 22.90 -5.54
N LYS A 112 -6.31 23.40 -4.35
CA LYS A 112 -4.94 23.51 -3.84
C LYS A 112 -4.60 22.55 -2.71
N TYR A 113 -5.54 21.71 -2.31
CA TYR A 113 -5.41 20.81 -1.18
C TYR A 113 -5.13 19.38 -1.66
N VAL A 114 -4.13 18.73 -1.09
CA VAL A 114 -3.94 17.29 -1.23
C VAL A 114 -4.54 16.62 -0.02
N VAL A 115 -5.64 15.90 -0.23
CA VAL A 115 -6.21 14.99 0.77
C VAL A 115 -5.48 13.66 0.66
N GLN A 116 -4.68 13.33 1.66
CA GLN A 116 -3.86 12.13 1.70
C GLN A 116 -4.46 11.12 2.67
N LEU A 117 -4.58 9.87 2.21
CA LEU A 117 -4.94 8.74 3.05
C LEU A 117 -3.79 7.74 3.04
N GLY A 118 -3.17 7.54 4.20
CA GLY A 118 -2.00 6.70 4.37
C GLY A 118 -2.29 5.41 5.12
N GLN A 119 -1.69 4.31 4.67
CA GLN A 119 -1.85 3.01 5.32
C GLN A 119 -0.66 2.07 5.04
N GLN A 120 -0.31 1.23 6.02
CA GLN A 120 0.72 0.19 5.87
C GLN A 120 0.27 -0.96 4.97
N ASN A 121 1.17 -1.46 4.14
CA ASN A 121 0.92 -2.52 3.16
C ASN A 121 0.36 -3.81 3.81
N GLU A 122 0.90 -4.21 4.96
CA GLU A 122 0.44 -5.41 5.69
C GLU A 122 -1.04 -5.36 6.06
N LYS A 123 -1.51 -4.20 6.55
CA LYS A 123 -2.87 -4.01 7.09
C LYS A 123 -3.93 -4.11 6.01
N VAL A 124 -3.52 -3.98 4.75
CA VAL A 124 -4.42 -4.00 3.62
C VAL A 124 -4.24 -5.23 2.75
N SER A 125 -3.10 -5.91 2.81
CA SER A 125 -3.01 -7.30 2.36
C SER A 125 -3.96 -8.23 3.13
N GLU A 126 -4.20 -7.95 4.41
CA GLU A 126 -5.30 -8.55 5.19
C GLU A 126 -6.68 -8.23 4.61
N PHE A 127 -6.93 -6.97 4.25
CA PHE A 127 -8.20 -6.55 3.66
C PHE A 127 -8.44 -7.09 2.25
N ALA A 128 -7.45 -7.04 1.36
CA ALA A 128 -7.57 -7.56 0.00
C ALA A 128 -7.90 -9.06 0.04
N ARG A 129 -7.38 -9.81 1.03
CA ARG A 129 -7.80 -11.18 1.33
C ARG A 129 -9.25 -11.24 1.81
N ALA A 130 -9.66 -10.38 2.75
CA ALA A 130 -11.04 -10.32 3.24
C ALA A 130 -12.07 -9.97 2.14
N LEU A 131 -11.77 -9.00 1.27
CA LEU A 131 -12.60 -8.63 0.11
C LEU A 131 -12.77 -9.79 -0.86
N ARG A 132 -11.68 -10.51 -1.18
CA ARG A 132 -11.75 -11.70 -2.05
C ARG A 132 -12.55 -12.83 -1.42
N ALA A 133 -12.59 -12.91 -0.08
CA ALA A 133 -13.35 -13.91 0.65
C ALA A 133 -14.83 -13.53 0.89
N ALA A 134 -15.20 -12.26 0.67
CA ALA A 134 -16.56 -11.77 0.88
C ALA A 134 -17.55 -12.38 -0.13
N LYS A 135 -18.69 -12.88 0.37
CA LYS A 135 -19.72 -13.58 -0.43
C LYS A 135 -21.00 -12.78 -0.63
N SER A 136 -21.13 -11.62 0.00
CA SER A 136 -22.27 -10.71 -0.11
C SER A 136 -21.81 -9.26 -0.25
N ASP A 137 -22.68 -8.39 -0.76
CA ASP A 137 -22.39 -6.95 -0.86
C ASP A 137 -22.26 -6.32 0.53
N ALA A 138 -23.04 -6.76 1.51
CA ALA A 138 -22.90 -6.32 2.90
C ALA A 138 -21.52 -6.67 3.51
N ASP A 139 -20.95 -7.84 3.18
CA ASP A 139 -19.60 -8.22 3.62
C ASP A 139 -18.52 -7.35 2.95
N ARG A 140 -18.73 -7.00 1.67
CA ARG A 140 -17.82 -6.11 0.92
C ARG A 140 -17.83 -4.70 1.51
N ASP A 141 -19.02 -4.16 1.79
CA ASP A 141 -19.18 -2.84 2.40
C ASP A 141 -18.55 -2.80 3.79
N ARG A 142 -18.76 -3.85 4.60
CA ARG A 142 -18.15 -3.95 5.94
C ARG A 142 -16.63 -4.04 5.87
N ALA A 143 -16.08 -4.83 4.95
CA ALA A 143 -14.65 -4.91 4.74
C ALA A 143 -14.08 -3.53 4.32
N ALA A 144 -14.75 -2.84 3.39
CA ALA A 144 -14.33 -1.52 2.91
C ALA A 144 -14.33 -0.50 4.05
N LEU A 145 -15.38 -0.45 4.87
CA LEU A 145 -15.49 0.43 6.04
C LEU A 145 -14.37 0.23 7.08
N ILE A 146 -13.92 -1.01 7.28
CA ILE A 146 -12.81 -1.31 8.21
C ILE A 146 -11.51 -0.68 7.73
N VAL A 147 -11.24 -0.68 6.43
CA VAL A 147 -10.03 -0.05 5.87
C VAL A 147 -10.13 1.47 5.93
N LEU A 148 -11.31 2.02 5.61
CA LEU A 148 -11.56 3.45 5.70
C LEU A 148 -11.26 4.00 7.09
N LYS A 149 -11.63 3.27 8.14
CA LYS A 149 -11.34 3.63 9.54
C LYS A 149 -9.86 3.55 9.92
N ARG A 150 -9.05 2.83 9.17
CA ARG A 150 -7.61 2.67 9.47
C ARG A 150 -6.72 3.61 8.68
N PHE A 151 -7.22 4.26 7.64
CA PHE A 151 -6.45 5.28 6.94
C PHE A 151 -6.14 6.44 7.87
N ARG A 152 -4.88 6.86 7.87
CA ARG A 152 -4.49 8.13 8.45
C ARG A 152 -4.76 9.23 7.43
N VAL A 153 -5.68 10.13 7.76
CA VAL A 153 -5.99 11.29 6.93
C VAL A 153 -5.02 12.42 7.24
N ARG A 154 -4.48 13.05 6.18
CA ARG A 154 -3.69 14.28 6.27
C ARG A 154 -4.13 15.23 5.16
N ILE A 155 -4.09 16.52 5.43
CA ILE A 155 -4.42 17.56 4.46
C ILE A 155 -3.19 18.44 4.29
N PHE A 156 -2.71 18.56 3.05
CA PHE A 156 -1.61 19.45 2.70
C PHE A 156 -2.11 20.59 1.82
N ASP A 157 -1.86 21.83 2.22
CA ASP A 157 -2.11 23.02 1.39
C ASP A 157 -0.86 23.26 0.53
N VAL A 158 -1.00 23.08 -0.79
CA VAL A 158 0.12 23.17 -1.74
C VAL A 158 0.61 24.61 -1.88
N GLU A 159 -0.29 25.60 -1.79
CA GLU A 159 0.09 27.02 -1.90
C GLU A 159 0.81 27.50 -0.65
N ALA A 160 0.26 27.17 0.53
CA ALA A 160 0.84 27.56 1.81
C ALA A 160 1.97 26.63 2.29
N GLN A 161 2.25 25.56 1.54
CA GLN A 161 3.26 24.54 1.82
C GLN A 161 3.23 23.99 3.26
N ARG A 162 2.02 23.72 3.77
CA ARG A 162 1.83 23.27 5.16
C ARG A 162 0.74 22.23 5.31
N PHE A 163 0.86 21.42 6.35
CA PHE A 163 -0.24 20.57 6.80
C PHE A 163 -1.29 21.39 7.54
N LEU A 164 -2.57 21.05 7.31
CA LEU A 164 -3.70 21.65 7.98
C LEU A 164 -4.27 20.71 9.04
N ASP A 165 -4.98 21.31 10.01
CA ASP A 165 -5.83 20.53 10.91
C ASP A 165 -6.98 19.90 10.13
N VAL A 166 -7.15 18.59 10.29
CA VAL A 166 -8.14 17.80 9.54
C VAL A 166 -9.56 18.20 9.92
N LYS A 167 -9.83 18.45 11.20
CA LYS A 167 -11.17 18.77 11.69
C LYS A 167 -11.62 20.13 11.15
N ASP A 168 -10.76 21.14 11.25
CA ASP A 168 -11.05 22.47 10.72
C ASP A 168 -11.22 22.45 9.20
N PHE A 169 -10.41 21.66 8.50
CA PHE A 169 -10.55 21.51 7.05
C PHE A 169 -11.89 20.88 6.68
N VAL A 170 -12.27 19.77 7.32
CA VAL A 170 -13.51 19.05 7.06
C VAL A 170 -14.71 19.95 7.34
N ASN A 171 -14.78 20.61 8.50
CA ASN A 171 -15.89 21.49 8.87
C ASN A 171 -16.12 22.64 7.89
N LYS A 172 -15.08 23.10 7.19
CA LYS A 172 -15.16 24.23 6.26
C LYS A 172 -15.47 23.81 4.82
N ASN A 173 -15.01 22.63 4.42
CA ASN A 173 -14.94 22.25 3.01
C ASN A 173 -15.79 21.04 2.66
N PHE A 174 -16.09 20.17 3.62
CA PHE A 174 -16.89 18.98 3.36
C PHE A 174 -18.37 19.35 3.39
N ILE A 175 -19.14 18.74 2.49
CA ILE A 175 -20.59 18.74 2.56
C ILE A 175 -20.99 17.66 3.58
N ASP A 176 -21.97 17.96 4.43
CA ASP A 176 -22.59 17.01 5.36
C ASP A 176 -23.19 15.79 4.64
#